data_AF-C6JRR0-F1
#
_entry.id   AF-C6JRR0-F1
#
_cell.length_a   1.000
_cell.length_b   1.000
_cell.length_c   1.000
_cell.angle_alpha   90.00
_cell.angle_beta   90.00
_cell.angle_gamma   90.00
#
_symmetry.space_group_name_H-M   'P 1'
#
loop_
_entity.id
_entity.type
_entity.pdbx_description
1 polymer ?
#
loop_
_entity_poly.entity_id
_entity_poly.type
_entity_poly.pdbx_seq_one_letter_code
_entity_poly.pdbx_strand_id
1 'polypeptide(L)'
;DPNGYVGCMWSICGLHDQGWKERPVFGKIRYMNYAGCKRKFDVDAYISYVKSLVARAKKRKTEEYLNPRSKNPKSELGQQLNMSKALI
;
A
#
# COMPACT_ATOMS: atom_id res chain seq x y z
N ASP A 1 3.36 11.27 -0.13
CA ASP A 1 2.97 11.56 -1.51
C ASP A 1 1.63 12.30 -1.50
N PRO A 2 1.50 13.48 -2.15
CA PRO A 2 0.25 14.25 -2.18
C PRO A 2 -0.97 13.47 -2.67
N ASN A 3 -0.81 12.57 -3.65
CA ASN A 3 -1.92 11.78 -4.19
C ASN A 3 -2.46 10.80 -3.15
N GLY A 4 -1.62 10.29 -2.25
CA GLY A 4 -2.05 9.46 -1.14
C GLY A 4 -2.99 10.21 -0.18
N TYR A 5 -2.66 11.45 0.19
CA TYR A 5 -3.50 12.25 1.08
C TYR A 5 -4.85 12.58 0.43
N VAL A 6 -4.83 13.05 -0.81
CA VAL A 6 -6.05 13.39 -1.56
C VAL A 6 -6.90 12.14 -1.81
N GLY A 7 -6.30 11.00 -2.12
CA GLY A 7 -7.01 9.72 -2.32
C GLY A 7 -7.70 9.22 -1.06
N CYS A 8 -7.05 9.34 0.10
CA CYS A 8 -7.68 9.03 1.39
C CYS A 8 -8.85 9.98 1.68
N MET A 9 -8.68 11.28 1.44
CA MET A 9 -9.72 12.28 1.68
C MET A 9 -10.92 12.12 0.73
N TRP A 10 -10.69 11.73 -0.53
CA TRP A 10 -11.74 11.35 -1.48
C TRP A 10 -12.53 10.14 -0.96
N SER A 11 -11.84 9.13 -0.43
CA SER A 11 -12.46 7.87 0.01
C SER A 11 -13.26 7.99 1.31
N ILE A 12 -12.74 8.74 2.30
CA ILE A 12 -13.32 8.83 3.65
C ILE A 12 -14.24 10.05 3.80
N CYS A 13 -13.83 11.19 3.25
CA CYS A 13 -14.50 12.48 3.45
C CYS A 13 -15.24 12.98 2.19
N GLY A 14 -15.15 12.27 1.06
CA GLY A 14 -15.83 12.64 -0.17
C GLY A 14 -15.24 13.86 -0.87
N LEU A 15 -13.99 14.22 -0.59
CA LEU A 15 -13.32 15.32 -1.28
C LEU A 15 -13.30 15.07 -2.80
N HIS A 16 -13.77 16.04 -3.59
CA HIS A 16 -13.93 15.92 -5.05
C HIS A 16 -14.93 14.83 -5.52
N ASP A 17 -15.81 14.35 -4.65
CA ASP A 17 -16.95 13.50 -5.01
C ASP A 17 -18.29 14.20 -4.73
N GLN A 18 -19.36 13.70 -5.33
CA GLN A 18 -20.72 14.12 -5.04
C GLN A 18 -21.32 13.36 -3.85
N GLY A 19 -22.44 13.85 -3.31
CA GLY A 19 -23.21 13.15 -2.28
C GLY A 19 -24.00 11.95 -2.83
N TRP A 20 -24.08 10.88 -2.03
CA TRP A 20 -24.79 9.65 -2.34
C TRP A 20 -25.96 9.40 -1.38
N LYS A 21 -26.74 8.33 -1.65
CA LYS A 21 -27.84 7.91 -0.76
C LYS A 21 -27.32 7.69 0.66
N GLU A 22 -28.00 8.31 1.62
CA GLU A 22 -27.63 8.27 3.01
C GLU A 22 -27.70 6.85 3.60
N ARG A 23 -26.68 6.47 4.40
CA ARG A 23 -26.55 5.16 5.05
C ARG A 23 -25.98 5.32 6.46
N PRO A 24 -26.31 4.40 7.39
CA PRO A 24 -25.66 4.35 8.70
C PRO A 24 -24.13 4.28 8.55
N VAL A 25 -23.43 4.93 9.48
CA VAL A 25 -21.96 5.08 9.52
C VAL A 25 -21.38 5.98 8.42
N PHE A 26 -21.74 5.76 7.17
CA PHE A 26 -21.15 6.48 6.03
C PHE A 26 -21.80 7.84 5.73
N GLY A 27 -22.99 8.11 6.27
CA GLY A 27 -23.78 9.27 5.88
C GLY A 27 -24.00 9.26 4.36
N LYS A 28 -23.65 10.35 3.67
CA LYS A 28 -23.77 10.51 2.21
C LYS A 28 -22.48 10.20 1.45
N ILE A 29 -21.45 9.66 2.09
CA ILE A 29 -20.21 9.27 1.40
C ILE A 29 -20.47 8.07 0.49
N ARG A 30 -19.74 8.01 -0.64
CA ARG A 30 -19.84 6.92 -1.61
C ARG A 30 -19.62 5.56 -0.94
N TYR A 31 -20.62 4.71 -1.00
CA TYR A 31 -20.54 3.35 -0.46
C TYR A 31 -20.13 2.34 -1.53
N MET A 32 -19.11 1.55 -1.23
CA MET A 32 -18.68 0.40 -2.03
C MET A 32 -18.69 -0.86 -1.15
N ASN A 33 -19.13 -1.99 -1.71
CA ASN A 33 -19.25 -3.24 -0.96
C ASN A 33 -18.76 -4.45 -1.75
N TYR A 34 -18.58 -5.56 -1.05
CA TYR A 34 -18.07 -6.81 -1.60
C TYR A 34 -18.91 -7.35 -2.76
N ALA A 35 -20.24 -7.38 -2.61
CA ALA A 35 -21.14 -7.85 -3.65
C ALA A 35 -21.05 -6.97 -4.93
N GLY A 36 -20.81 -5.67 -4.77
CA GLY A 36 -20.56 -4.74 -5.87
C GLY A 36 -19.26 -5.02 -6.60
N CYS A 37 -18.20 -5.36 -5.88
CA CYS A 37 -16.92 -5.78 -6.48
C CYS A 37 -17.08 -7.08 -7.28
N LYS A 38 -17.77 -8.09 -6.73
CA LYS A 38 -18.03 -9.37 -7.42
C LYS A 38 -18.75 -9.24 -8.75
N ARG A 39 -19.60 -8.21 -8.91
CA ARG A 39 -20.26 -7.94 -10.20
C ARG A 39 -19.36 -7.25 -11.23
N LYS A 40 -18.21 -6.71 -10.81
CA LYS A 40 -17.32 -5.91 -11.67
C LYS A 40 -16.05 -6.65 -12.09
N PHE A 41 -15.53 -7.54 -11.25
CA PHE A 41 -14.32 -8.30 -11.54
C PHE A 41 -14.25 -9.59 -10.71
N ASP A 42 -13.34 -10.49 -11.09
CA ASP A 42 -13.06 -11.72 -10.35
C ASP A 42 -12.28 -11.41 -9.05
N VAL A 43 -13.05 -11.33 -7.96
CA VAL A 43 -12.53 -11.04 -6.62
C VAL A 43 -11.66 -12.19 -6.09
N ASP A 44 -12.01 -13.45 -6.40
CA ASP A 44 -11.32 -14.62 -5.86
C ASP A 44 -9.96 -14.83 -6.54
N ALA A 45 -9.88 -14.54 -7.84
CA ALA A 45 -8.61 -14.47 -8.57
C ALA A 45 -7.70 -13.37 -8.00
N TYR A 46 -8.23 -12.17 -7.74
CA TYR A 46 -7.44 -11.07 -7.14
C TYR A 46 -6.89 -11.44 -5.76
N ILE A 47 -7.73 -12.03 -4.89
CA ILE A 47 -7.31 -12.49 -3.56
C ILE A 47 -6.17 -13.52 -3.68
N SER A 48 -6.32 -14.50 -4.58
CA SER A 48 -5.32 -15.54 -4.81
C SER A 48 -4.01 -14.95 -5.33
N TYR A 49 -4.10 -14.00 -6.26
CA TYR A 49 -2.95 -13.25 -6.77
C TYR A 49 -2.19 -12.53 -5.65
N VAL A 50 -2.88 -11.75 -4.80
CA VAL A 50 -2.25 -11.02 -3.70
C VAL A 50 -1.62 -11.97 -2.68
N LYS A 51 -2.28 -13.10 -2.34
CA LYS A 51 -1.69 -14.14 -1.47
C LYS A 51 -0.35 -14.64 -2.02
N SER A 52 -0.28 -14.89 -3.32
CA SER A 52 0.97 -15.33 -3.97
C SER A 52 2.07 -14.26 -3.93
N LEU A 53 1.71 -12.97 -4.07
CA LEU A 53 2.69 -11.87 -3.98
C LEU A 53 3.26 -11.73 -2.58
N VAL A 54 2.39 -11.82 -1.56
CA VAL A 54 2.80 -11.75 -0.15
C VAL A 54 3.70 -12.93 0.21
N ALA A 55 3.35 -14.15 -0.21
CA ALA A 55 4.19 -15.32 0.01
C ALA A 55 5.59 -15.15 -0.61
N ARG A 56 5.65 -14.65 -1.85
CA ARG A 56 6.92 -14.34 -2.54
C ARG A 56 7.72 -13.23 -1.85
N ALA A 57 7.07 -12.19 -1.33
CA ALA A 57 7.73 -11.12 -0.59
C ALA A 57 8.30 -11.61 0.74
N LYS A 58 7.56 -12.46 1.46
CA LYS A 58 8.03 -13.09 2.70
C LYS A 58 9.24 -13.98 2.45
N LYS A 59 9.18 -14.85 1.43
CA LYS A 59 10.30 -15.72 1.04
C LYS A 59 11.57 -14.90 0.77
N ARG A 60 11.48 -13.83 -0.03
CA ARG A 60 12.60 -12.92 -0.31
C ARG A 60 13.18 -12.29 0.95
N LYS A 61 12.33 -11.79 1.86
CA LYS A 61 12.78 -11.23 3.15
C LYS A 61 13.47 -12.28 4.03
N THR A 62 12.95 -13.51 4.05
CA THR A 62 13.58 -14.62 4.78
C THR A 62 14.93 -14.98 4.18
N GLU A 63 15.04 -15.08 2.86
CA GLU A 63 16.31 -15.34 2.16
C GLU A 63 17.34 -14.22 2.39
N GLU A 64 16.90 -12.95 2.40
CA GLU A 64 17.74 -11.79 2.73
C GLU A 64 18.23 -11.83 4.19
N TYR A 65 17.38 -12.22 5.14
CA TYR A 65 17.77 -12.39 6.54
C TYR A 65 18.76 -13.54 6.73
N LEU A 66 18.55 -14.66 6.02
CA LEU A 66 19.39 -15.85 6.10
C LEU A 66 20.72 -15.71 5.33
N ASN A 67 20.80 -14.78 4.37
CA ASN A 67 22.03 -14.46 3.64
C ASN A 67 22.44 -12.98 3.81
N PRO A 68 22.92 -12.58 5.00
CA PRO A 68 23.29 -11.20 5.27
C PRO A 68 24.47 -10.70 4.42
N ARG A 69 25.18 -11.58 3.71
CA ARG A 69 26.36 -11.28 2.87
C ARG A 69 26.00 -10.80 1.45
N SER A 70 24.72 -10.77 1.06
CA SER A 70 24.27 -10.24 -0.22
C SER A 70 23.81 -8.76 -0.18
N LYS A 71 23.99 -8.07 0.94
CA LYS A 71 23.74 -6.63 1.00
C LYS A 71 24.66 -5.93 -0.01
N ASN A 72 24.06 -5.16 -0.91
CA ASN A 72 24.79 -4.41 -1.92
C ASN A 72 25.70 -3.37 -1.20
N PRO A 73 27.04 -3.42 -1.36
CA PRO A 73 27.99 -2.54 -0.65
C PRO A 73 27.73 -1.04 -0.84
N LYS A 74 26.96 -0.67 -1.89
CA LYS A 74 26.60 0.71 -2.20
C LYS A 74 25.62 1.35 -1.21
N SER A 75 24.90 0.55 -0.40
CA SER A 75 23.95 1.06 0.60
C SER A 75 24.63 1.55 1.89
N GLU A 76 25.74 0.93 2.29
CA GLU A 76 26.52 1.34 3.48
C GLU A 76 27.34 2.61 3.22
N LEU A 77 27.94 2.76 2.04
CA LEU A 77 28.63 4.01 1.66
C LEU A 77 27.68 5.23 1.63
N GLY A 78 26.44 5.04 1.19
CA GLY A 78 25.43 6.10 1.16
C GLY A 78 24.96 6.52 2.56
N GLN A 79 24.91 5.58 3.51
CA GLN A 79 24.62 5.88 4.91
C GLN A 79 25.80 6.57 5.60
N GLN A 80 27.03 6.14 5.34
CA GLN A 80 28.23 6.71 5.96
C GLN A 80 28.49 8.14 5.46
N LEU A 81 28.27 8.42 4.16
CA LEU A 81 28.42 9.76 3.59
C LEU A 81 27.38 10.76 4.13
N ASN A 82 26.16 10.30 4.42
CA ASN A 82 25.11 11.14 5.01
C ASN A 82 25.37 11.45 6.49
N MET A 83 25.95 10.51 7.24
CA MET A 83 26.35 10.75 8.64
C MET A 83 27.53 11.73 8.74
N SER A 84 28.50 11.66 7.83
CA SER A 84 29.64 12.59 7.80
C SER A 84 29.24 14.02 7.42
N LYS A 85 28.18 14.20 6.62
CA LYS A 85 27.65 15.52 6.26
C LYS A 85 26.74 16.14 7.33
N ALA A 86 26.27 15.37 8.31
CA ALA A 86 25.46 15.86 9.43
C ALA A 86 26.31 16.29 10.64
N LEU A 87 27.62 16.04 10.61
CA LEU A 87 28.59 16.31 11.69
C LEU A 87 29.54 17.48 11.39
N ILE A 88 29.32 18.20 10.29
CA ILE A 88 29.99 19.46 9.93
C ILE A 88 28.88 20.51 9.78
#